data_AF-A0A484M6J2-F1
#
_entry.id   AF-A0A484M6J2-F1
#
_cell.length_a   1.000
_cell.length_b   1.000
_cell.length_c   1.000
_cell.angle_alpha   90.00
_cell.angle_beta   90.00
_cell.angle_gamma   90.00
#
_symmetry.space_group_name_H-M   'P 1'
#
loop_
_entity.id
_entity.type
_entity.pdbx_description
1 polymer ?
#
loop_
_entity_poly.entity_id
_entity_poly.type
_entity_poly.pdbx_seq_one_letter_code
_entity_poly.pdbx_strand_id
1 'polypeptide(L)'
;MEAMLVECRKEAKATFEKAEKSEEKLVEHCAAYRKLYAKHEGLMKAGKEADEQAQEKIQRLEAENARSAEEIAQLEDELAKERVERAALAATWATQEPEDFAARALPDRERAIRFFQGLYKHKISAGIVDEIGTFGFDSGQYDERRALYGILEQRIKGFQPKALSLPELHDEAPVLPFPGI
;
A
#
# COMPACT_ATOMS: atom_id res chain seq x y z
N MET A 1 -66.69 -85.45 1.48
CA MET A 1 -66.82 -84.17 2.24
C MET A 1 -65.54 -83.85 3.03
N GLU A 2 -64.90 -84.81 3.68
CA GLU A 2 -63.68 -84.57 4.48
C GLU A 2 -62.48 -84.02 3.69
N ALA A 3 -62.21 -84.53 2.47
CA ALA A 3 -61.10 -84.05 1.65
C ALA A 3 -61.20 -82.54 1.32
N MET A 4 -62.39 -82.04 0.97
CA MET A 4 -62.63 -80.61 0.71
C MET A 4 -62.40 -79.76 1.97
N LEU A 5 -62.84 -80.23 3.15
CA LEU A 5 -62.64 -79.50 4.41
C LEU A 5 -61.15 -79.37 4.78
N VAL A 6 -60.35 -80.40 4.49
CA VAL A 6 -58.90 -80.37 4.70
C VAL A 6 -58.22 -79.40 3.73
N GLU A 7 -58.68 -79.33 2.47
CA GLU A 7 -58.14 -78.43 1.45
C GLU A 7 -58.45 -76.96 1.78
N CYS A 8 -59.71 -76.65 2.11
CA CYS A 8 -60.10 -75.31 2.59
C CYS A 8 -59.30 -74.88 3.84
N ARG A 9 -59.02 -75.81 4.77
CA ARG A 9 -58.20 -75.52 5.96
C ARG A 9 -56.75 -75.20 5.61
N LYS A 10 -56.17 -75.89 4.61
CA LYS A 10 -54.80 -75.63 4.13
C LYS A 10 -54.71 -74.27 3.44
N GLU A 11 -55.68 -73.96 2.58
CA GLU A 11 -55.74 -72.67 1.88
C GLU A 11 -55.93 -71.51 2.86
N ALA A 12 -56.86 -71.64 3.81
CA ALA A 12 -57.05 -70.64 4.86
C ALA A 12 -55.75 -70.40 5.65
N LYS A 13 -55.06 -71.47 6.06
CA LYS A 13 -53.77 -71.36 6.77
C LYS A 13 -52.71 -70.64 5.93
N ALA A 14 -52.60 -70.97 4.65
CA ALA A 14 -51.66 -70.32 3.74
C ALA A 14 -51.98 -68.83 3.52
N THR A 15 -53.26 -68.45 3.53
CA THR A 15 -53.67 -67.03 3.46
C THR A 15 -53.35 -66.26 4.75
N PHE A 16 -53.55 -66.87 5.92
CA PHE A 16 -53.16 -66.26 7.19
C PHE A 16 -51.66 -66.09 7.31
N GLU A 17 -50.86 -67.10 6.95
CA GLU A 17 -49.39 -67.00 6.96
C GLU A 17 -48.85 -65.94 5.97
N LYS A 18 -49.52 -65.72 4.84
CA LYS A 18 -49.18 -64.63 3.90
C LYS A 18 -49.55 -63.26 4.46
N ALA A 19 -50.72 -63.16 5.11
CA ALA A 19 -51.17 -61.92 5.74
C ALA A 19 -50.25 -61.51 6.90
N GLU A 20 -49.89 -62.45 7.77
CA GLU A 20 -48.95 -62.24 8.88
C GLU A 20 -47.59 -61.74 8.39
N LYS A 21 -47.00 -62.38 7.37
CA LYS A 21 -45.75 -61.91 6.74
C LYS A 21 -45.86 -60.53 6.10
N SER A 22 -47.04 -60.16 5.60
CA SER A 22 -47.27 -58.83 5.04
C SER A 22 -47.42 -57.77 6.13
N GLU A 23 -48.02 -58.13 7.26
CA GLU A 23 -48.14 -57.29 8.44
C GLU A 23 -46.78 -57.04 9.10
N GLU A 24 -45.95 -58.07 9.26
CA GLU A 24 -44.57 -57.96 9.74
C GLU A 24 -43.77 -56.95 8.89
N LYS A 25 -43.85 -57.05 7.56
CA LYS A 25 -43.19 -56.10 6.63
C LYS A 25 -43.71 -54.67 6.76
N LEU A 26 -45.02 -54.50 6.98
CA LEU A 26 -45.61 -53.18 7.19
C LEU A 26 -45.13 -52.57 8.51
N VAL A 27 -45.02 -53.37 9.57
CA VAL A 27 -44.48 -52.95 10.86
C VAL A 27 -43.00 -52.56 10.73
N GLU A 28 -42.19 -53.34 10.01
CA GLU A 28 -40.79 -53.02 9.71
C GLU A 28 -40.67 -51.70 8.93
N HIS A 29 -41.48 -51.52 7.89
CA HIS A 29 -41.51 -50.28 7.11
C HIS A 29 -41.93 -49.07 7.95
N CYS A 30 -42.96 -49.22 8.80
CA CYS A 30 -43.37 -48.19 9.74
C CYS A 30 -42.24 -47.83 10.72
N ALA A 31 -41.51 -48.83 11.24
CA ALA A 31 -40.38 -48.59 12.12
C ALA A 31 -39.21 -47.89 11.41
N ALA A 32 -38.91 -48.27 10.17
CA ALA A 32 -37.89 -47.61 9.34
C ALA A 32 -38.27 -46.15 9.04
N TYR A 33 -39.53 -45.90 8.68
CA TYR A 33 -40.06 -44.56 8.40
C TYR A 33 -39.95 -43.65 9.63
N ARG A 34 -40.36 -44.14 10.82
CA ARG A 34 -40.21 -43.37 12.08
C ARG A 34 -38.75 -42.98 12.35
N LYS A 35 -37.79 -43.89 12.12
CA LYS A 35 -36.36 -43.60 12.27
C LYS A 35 -35.88 -42.53 11.28
N LEU A 36 -36.32 -42.61 10.02
CA LEU A 36 -35.97 -41.61 9.01
C LEU A 36 -36.51 -40.22 9.36
N TYR A 37 -37.75 -40.13 9.85
CA TYR A 37 -38.34 -38.86 10.28
C TYR A 37 -37.60 -38.25 11.48
N ALA A 38 -37.28 -39.06 12.49
CA ALA A 38 -36.49 -38.60 13.62
C ALA A 38 -35.11 -38.07 13.18
N LYS A 39 -34.45 -38.75 12.23
CA LYS A 39 -33.18 -38.29 11.66
C LYS A 39 -33.34 -36.98 10.89
N HIS A 40 -34.38 -36.86 10.06
CA HIS A 40 -34.66 -35.63 9.30
C HIS A 40 -34.94 -34.45 10.24
N GLU A 41 -35.74 -34.64 11.27
CA GLU A 41 -36.01 -33.61 12.28
C GLU A 41 -34.73 -33.16 13.00
N GLY A 42 -33.87 -34.12 13.38
CA GLY A 42 -32.57 -33.82 13.98
C GLY A 42 -31.65 -33.02 13.06
N LEU A 43 -31.58 -33.38 11.78
CA LEU A 43 -30.81 -32.64 10.77
C LEU A 43 -31.38 -31.23 10.53
N MET A 44 -32.71 -31.08 10.51
CA MET A 44 -33.35 -29.79 10.34
C MET A 44 -33.07 -28.86 11.54
N LYS A 45 -33.07 -29.40 12.78
CA LYS A 45 -32.71 -28.62 13.97
C LYS A 45 -31.24 -28.19 13.93
N ALA A 46 -30.33 -29.12 13.65
CA ALA A 46 -28.92 -28.82 13.53
C ALA A 46 -28.62 -27.80 12.42
N GLY A 47 -29.32 -27.88 11.29
CA GLY A 47 -29.21 -26.91 10.20
C GLY A 47 -29.65 -25.50 10.61
N LYS A 48 -30.78 -25.39 11.33
CA LYS A 48 -31.25 -24.09 11.85
C LYS A 48 -30.29 -23.49 12.86
N GLU A 49 -29.81 -24.28 13.81
CA GLU A 49 -28.84 -23.82 14.81
C GLU A 49 -27.53 -23.36 14.16
N ALA A 50 -27.06 -24.07 13.12
CA ALA A 50 -25.87 -23.67 12.37
C ALA A 50 -26.08 -22.36 11.58
N ASP A 51 -27.24 -22.20 10.95
CA ASP A 51 -27.60 -20.96 10.22
C ASP A 51 -27.71 -19.77 11.18
N GLU A 52 -28.33 -19.94 12.34
CA GLU A 52 -28.42 -18.90 13.38
C GLU A 52 -27.03 -18.47 13.87
N GLN A 53 -26.15 -19.43 14.19
CA GLN A 53 -24.77 -19.14 14.58
C GLN A 53 -23.97 -18.43 13.48
N ALA A 54 -24.19 -18.82 12.22
CA ALA A 54 -23.54 -18.17 11.09
C ALA A 54 -24.02 -16.72 10.93
N GLN A 55 -25.32 -16.46 11.08
CA GLN A 55 -25.89 -15.11 11.02
C GLN A 55 -25.36 -14.21 12.15
N GLU A 56 -25.31 -14.71 13.38
CA GLU A 56 -24.73 -13.97 14.51
C GLU A 56 -23.26 -13.60 14.26
N LYS A 57 -22.48 -14.55 13.72
CA LYS A 57 -21.08 -14.31 13.39
C LYS A 57 -20.93 -13.28 12.27
N ILE A 58 -21.76 -13.34 11.23
CA ILE A 58 -21.77 -12.36 10.14
C ILE A 58 -22.06 -10.97 10.70
N GLN A 59 -23.13 -10.80 11.47
CA GLN A 59 -23.49 -9.50 12.05
C GLN A 59 -22.39 -8.94 12.95
N ARG A 60 -21.75 -9.79 13.76
CA ARG A 60 -20.62 -9.38 14.59
C ARG A 60 -19.44 -8.89 13.75
N LEU A 61 -19.08 -9.64 12.71
CA LEU A 61 -17.97 -9.28 11.83
C LEU A 61 -18.28 -8.02 11.01
N GLU A 62 -19.51 -7.83 10.57
CA GLU A 62 -19.95 -6.61 9.88
C GLU A 62 -19.82 -5.38 10.81
N ALA A 63 -20.26 -5.50 12.06
CA ALA A 63 -20.12 -4.44 13.05
C ALA A 63 -18.65 -4.15 13.41
N GLU A 64 -17.82 -5.18 13.50
CA GLU A 64 -16.37 -5.01 13.70
C GLU A 64 -15.71 -4.32 12.50
N ASN A 65 -16.03 -4.76 11.28
CA ASN A 65 -15.49 -4.18 10.05
C ASN A 65 -15.91 -2.71 9.88
N ALA A 66 -17.16 -2.36 10.22
CA ALA A 66 -17.62 -0.97 10.21
C ALA A 66 -16.81 -0.10 11.18
N ARG A 67 -16.61 -0.56 12.43
CA ARG A 67 -15.78 0.16 13.42
C ARG A 67 -14.33 0.32 12.95
N SER A 68 -13.73 -0.74 12.41
CA SER A 68 -12.37 -0.67 11.87
C SER A 68 -12.26 0.29 10.69
N ALA A 69 -13.27 0.34 9.81
CA ALA A 69 -13.30 1.30 8.71
C ALA A 69 -13.38 2.76 9.22
N GLU A 70 -14.16 3.02 10.26
CA GLU A 70 -14.23 4.34 10.90
C GLU A 70 -12.89 4.74 11.54
N GLU A 71 -12.23 3.82 12.25
CA GLU A 71 -10.93 4.05 12.87
C GLU A 71 -9.83 4.31 11.83
N ILE A 72 -9.83 3.55 10.72
CA ILE A 72 -8.91 3.80 9.60
C ILE A 72 -9.12 5.21 9.02
N ALA A 73 -10.36 5.62 8.79
CA ALA A 73 -10.65 6.95 8.25
C ALA A 73 -10.18 8.07 9.21
N GLN A 74 -10.38 7.89 10.52
CA GLN A 74 -9.89 8.85 11.52
C GLN A 74 -8.36 8.94 11.54
N LEU A 75 -7.68 7.79 11.51
CA LEU A 75 -6.21 7.74 11.49
C LEU A 75 -5.63 8.33 10.19
N GLU A 76 -6.29 8.15 9.06
CA GLU A 76 -5.90 8.78 7.79
C GLU A 76 -6.01 10.30 7.85
N ASP A 77 -7.09 10.83 8.42
CA ASP A 77 -7.29 12.27 8.63
C ASP A 77 -6.27 12.86 9.61
N GLU A 78 -5.98 12.17 10.71
CA GLU A 78 -4.94 12.57 11.68
C GLU A 78 -3.55 12.57 11.04
N LEU A 79 -3.22 11.52 10.29
CA LEU A 79 -1.95 11.43 9.57
C LEU A 79 -1.79 12.56 8.53
N ALA A 80 -2.88 12.93 7.85
CA ALA A 80 -2.87 14.04 6.91
C ALA A 80 -2.57 15.37 7.61
N LYS A 81 -3.22 15.64 8.75
CA LYS A 81 -2.97 16.84 9.57
C LYS A 81 -1.54 16.87 10.09
N GLU A 82 -1.07 15.77 10.67
CA GLU A 82 0.28 15.66 11.20
C GLU A 82 1.35 15.92 10.13
N ARG A 83 1.15 15.40 8.91
CA ARG A 83 2.06 15.65 7.79
C ARG A 83 2.17 17.13 7.43
N VAL A 84 1.04 17.84 7.42
CA VAL A 84 1.01 19.29 7.16
C VAL A 84 1.70 20.06 8.28
N GLU A 85 1.41 19.73 9.53
CA GLU A 85 2.02 20.36 10.70
C GLU A 85 3.55 20.15 10.74
N ARG A 86 4.01 18.92 10.51
CA ARG A 86 5.45 18.60 10.44
C ARG A 86 6.14 19.35 9.31
N ALA A 87 5.50 19.47 8.13
CA ALA A 87 6.05 20.23 7.02
C ALA A 87 6.17 21.74 7.37
N ALA A 88 5.15 22.31 8.03
CA ALA A 88 5.18 23.70 8.47
C ALA A 88 6.25 23.96 9.54
N LEU A 89 6.41 23.04 10.49
CA LEU A 89 7.47 23.09 11.50
C LEU A 89 8.87 23.02 10.84
N ALA A 90 9.07 22.10 9.88
CA ALA A 90 10.32 22.00 9.15
C ALA A 90 10.64 23.28 8.35
N ALA A 91 9.65 23.90 7.69
CA ALA A 91 9.83 25.15 6.97
C ALA A 91 10.17 26.32 7.91
N THR A 92 9.52 26.38 9.07
CA THR A 92 9.82 27.37 10.12
C THR A 92 11.25 27.20 10.63
N TRP A 93 11.64 25.97 10.92
CA TRP A 93 12.98 25.65 11.40
C TRP A 93 14.07 25.96 10.37
N ALA A 94 13.85 25.64 9.09
CA ALA A 94 14.76 26.00 8.00
C ALA A 94 14.99 27.52 7.87
N THR A 95 14.03 28.34 8.32
CA THR A 95 14.14 29.80 8.33
C THR A 95 14.85 30.32 9.59
N GLN A 96 14.62 29.68 10.74
CA GLN A 96 15.17 30.12 12.03
C GLN A 96 16.62 29.66 12.26
N GLU A 97 16.95 28.44 11.84
CA GLU A 97 18.26 27.80 12.06
C GLU A 97 18.73 27.09 10.78
N PRO A 98 19.04 27.83 9.70
CA PRO A 98 19.31 27.25 8.38
C PRO A 98 20.52 26.31 8.36
N GLU A 99 21.57 26.59 9.13
CA GLU A 99 22.79 25.77 9.19
C GLU A 99 22.53 24.39 9.82
N ASP A 100 21.89 24.38 11.00
CA ASP A 100 21.54 23.14 11.70
C ASP A 100 20.50 22.32 10.93
N PHE A 101 19.54 23.00 10.30
CA PHE A 101 18.61 22.37 9.37
C PHE A 101 19.36 21.70 8.22
N ALA A 102 20.27 22.41 7.55
CA ALA A 102 21.04 21.88 6.43
C ALA A 102 21.90 20.66 6.84
N ALA A 103 22.58 20.73 7.98
CA ALA A 103 23.39 19.63 8.51
C ALA A 103 22.56 18.35 8.75
N ARG A 104 21.31 18.50 9.22
CA ARG A 104 20.38 17.37 9.46
C ARG A 104 19.63 16.92 8.21
N ALA A 105 19.34 17.83 7.28
CA ALA A 105 18.68 17.53 6.01
C ALA A 105 19.63 16.83 5.02
N LEU A 106 20.93 17.16 5.08
CA LEU A 106 21.96 16.67 4.17
C LEU A 106 23.10 15.94 4.91
N PRO A 107 22.83 14.93 5.74
CA PRO A 107 23.86 14.30 6.58
C PRO A 107 24.77 13.36 5.78
N ASP A 108 24.34 12.95 4.58
CA ASP A 108 25.09 12.06 3.70
C ASP A 108 24.79 12.33 2.22
N ARG A 109 25.64 11.79 1.34
CA ARG A 109 25.57 12.02 -0.10
C ARG A 109 24.26 11.53 -0.72
N GLU A 110 23.72 10.38 -0.30
CA GLU A 110 22.50 9.83 -0.89
C GLU A 110 21.29 10.70 -0.54
N ARG A 111 21.20 11.12 0.71
CA ARG A 111 20.15 12.04 1.15
C ARG A 111 20.28 13.40 0.47
N ALA A 112 21.49 13.90 0.31
CA ALA A 112 21.73 15.14 -0.42
C ALA A 112 21.26 15.03 -1.88
N ILE A 113 21.60 13.94 -2.59
CA ILE A 113 21.15 13.71 -3.97
C ILE A 113 19.62 13.71 -4.04
N ARG A 114 18.94 13.00 -3.14
CA ARG A 114 17.46 12.98 -3.11
C ARG A 114 16.86 14.36 -2.84
N PHE A 115 17.49 15.14 -1.95
CA PHE A 115 17.07 16.51 -1.66
C PHE A 115 17.19 17.40 -2.91
N PHE A 116 18.36 17.42 -3.57
CA PHE A 116 18.57 18.19 -4.79
C PHE A 116 17.66 17.74 -5.94
N GLN A 117 17.43 16.43 -6.12
CA GLN A 117 16.43 15.93 -7.07
C GLN A 117 15.01 16.45 -6.78
N GLY A 118 14.68 16.63 -5.50
CA GLY A 118 13.45 17.30 -5.08
C GLY A 118 13.40 18.77 -5.49
N LEU A 119 14.50 19.52 -5.31
CA LEU A 119 14.60 20.93 -5.70
C LEU A 119 14.33 21.13 -7.20
N TYR A 120 14.86 20.25 -8.06
CA TYR A 120 14.63 20.33 -9.51
C TYR A 120 13.16 20.13 -9.93
N LYS A 121 12.28 19.63 -9.05
CA LYS A 121 10.84 19.54 -9.33
C LYS A 121 10.12 20.89 -9.21
N HIS A 122 10.75 21.89 -8.60
CA HIS A 122 10.18 23.20 -8.37
C HIS A 122 10.94 24.26 -9.15
N LYS A 123 10.26 25.00 -10.04
CA LYS A 123 10.89 25.94 -10.99
C LYS A 123 11.80 26.98 -10.32
N ILE A 124 11.37 27.55 -9.20
CA ILE A 124 12.16 28.55 -8.45
C ILE A 124 13.43 27.91 -7.89
N SER A 125 13.29 26.77 -7.21
CA SER A 125 14.42 26.05 -6.62
C SER A 125 15.40 25.54 -7.67
N ALA A 126 14.91 25.02 -8.80
CA ALA A 126 15.73 24.63 -9.94
C ALA A 126 16.55 25.81 -10.47
N GLY A 127 15.90 26.96 -10.69
CA GLY A 127 16.59 28.18 -11.16
C GLY A 127 17.69 28.64 -10.20
N ILE A 128 17.44 28.60 -8.89
CA ILE A 128 18.46 28.92 -7.88
C ILE A 128 19.65 27.95 -7.96
N VAL A 129 19.39 26.64 -8.06
CA VAL A 129 20.47 25.64 -8.17
C VAL A 129 21.28 25.84 -9.45
N ASP A 130 20.61 26.14 -10.58
CA ASP A 130 21.26 26.42 -11.85
C ASP A 130 22.11 27.68 -11.78
N GLU A 131 21.62 28.77 -11.18
CA GLU A 131 22.39 30.02 -10.96
C GLU A 131 23.67 29.77 -10.14
N ILE A 132 23.58 28.99 -9.05
CA ILE A 132 24.76 28.59 -8.25
C ILE A 132 25.73 27.79 -9.11
N GLY A 133 25.21 26.82 -9.87
CA GLY A 133 26.02 25.97 -10.75
C GLY A 133 26.74 26.76 -11.85
N THR A 134 26.04 27.67 -12.51
CA THR A 134 26.58 28.57 -13.53
C THR A 134 27.65 29.48 -12.95
N PHE A 135 27.39 30.11 -11.80
CA PHE A 135 28.39 30.93 -11.12
C PHE A 135 29.67 30.13 -10.79
N GLY A 136 29.53 28.93 -10.24
CA GLY A 136 30.67 28.06 -9.92
C GLY A 136 31.48 27.66 -11.15
N PHE A 137 30.79 27.42 -12.28
CA PHE A 137 31.43 27.11 -13.55
C PHE A 137 32.16 28.33 -14.15
N ASP A 138 31.51 29.50 -14.16
CA ASP A 138 32.07 30.72 -14.73
C ASP A 138 33.24 31.26 -13.90
N SER A 139 33.13 31.21 -12.56
CA SER A 139 34.23 31.58 -11.65
C SER A 139 35.46 30.69 -11.86
N GLY A 140 35.27 29.37 -11.94
CA GLY A 140 36.37 28.44 -12.21
C GLY A 140 37.06 28.73 -13.54
N GLN A 141 36.29 28.96 -14.61
CA GLN A 141 36.87 29.35 -15.90
C GLN A 141 37.58 30.70 -15.86
N TYR A 142 37.03 31.68 -15.15
CA TYR A 142 37.63 32.99 -15.03
C TYR A 142 39.01 32.90 -14.36
N ASP A 143 39.10 32.20 -13.23
CA ASP A 143 40.34 32.03 -12.48
C ASP A 143 41.41 31.28 -13.28
N GLU A 144 41.03 30.19 -13.97
CA GLU A 144 41.93 29.43 -14.84
C GLU A 144 42.48 30.30 -15.98
N ARG A 145 41.61 31.05 -16.68
CA ARG A 145 42.02 31.93 -17.77
C ARG A 145 42.89 33.08 -17.28
N ARG A 146 42.53 33.70 -16.15
CA ARG A 146 43.31 34.77 -15.54
C ARG A 146 44.71 34.30 -15.17
N ALA A 147 44.83 33.11 -14.60
CA ALA A 147 46.13 32.51 -14.26
C ALA A 147 46.96 32.24 -15.53
N LEU A 148 46.36 31.64 -16.56
CA LEU A 148 47.04 31.39 -17.84
C LEU A 148 47.54 32.68 -18.49
N TYR A 149 46.69 33.72 -18.54
CA TYR A 149 47.04 34.98 -19.20
C TYR A 149 48.14 35.71 -18.43
N GLY A 150 48.14 35.67 -17.10
CA GLY A 150 49.24 36.20 -16.29
C GLY A 150 50.59 35.54 -16.61
N ILE A 151 50.61 34.23 -16.89
CA ILE A 151 51.85 33.53 -17.31
C ILE A 151 52.25 33.96 -18.73
N LEU A 152 51.29 34.07 -19.65
CA LEU A 152 51.56 34.42 -21.04
C LEU A 152 52.04 35.86 -21.20
N GLU A 153 51.50 36.80 -20.43
CA GLU A 153 51.94 38.21 -20.40
C GLU A 153 53.40 38.34 -19.98
N GLN A 154 53.87 37.52 -19.04
CA GLN A 154 55.28 37.51 -18.63
C GLN A 154 56.21 36.96 -19.71
N ARG A 155 55.72 36.04 -20.55
CA ARG A 155 56.53 35.32 -21.54
C ARG A 155 56.50 35.96 -22.93
N ILE A 156 55.37 36.59 -23.30
CA ILE A 156 55.11 37.09 -24.65
C ILE A 156 54.96 38.61 -24.58
N LYS A 157 55.94 39.34 -25.13
CA LYS A 157 55.89 40.80 -25.17
C LYS A 157 54.74 41.27 -26.07
N GLY A 158 53.83 42.06 -25.50
CA GLY A 158 52.64 42.53 -26.20
C GLY A 158 51.59 41.43 -26.40
N PHE A 159 51.52 40.46 -25.47
CA PHE A 159 50.49 39.42 -25.47
C PHE A 159 49.09 40.01 -25.69
N GLN A 160 48.34 39.36 -26.60
CA GLN A 160 46.95 39.67 -26.89
C GLN A 160 46.21 38.32 -27.07
N PRO A 161 45.20 37.99 -26.25
CA PRO A 161 44.50 36.71 -26.32
C PRO A 161 43.99 36.37 -27.72
N LYS A 162 43.34 37.35 -28.38
CA LYS A 162 42.82 37.20 -29.76
C LYS A 162 43.88 36.82 -30.79
N ALA A 163 45.13 37.28 -30.63
CA ALA A 163 46.22 36.96 -31.56
C ALA A 163 46.58 35.47 -31.53
N LEU A 164 46.28 34.77 -30.43
CA LEU A 164 46.46 33.32 -30.27
C LEU A 164 45.14 32.55 -30.37
N SER A 165 44.07 33.18 -30.87
CA SER A 165 42.71 32.61 -30.89
C SER A 165 42.20 32.20 -29.50
N LEU A 166 42.71 32.81 -28.43
CA LEU A 166 42.20 32.63 -27.09
C LEU A 166 41.01 33.56 -26.85
N PRO A 167 39.99 33.13 -26.08
CA PRO A 167 38.89 34.00 -25.65
C PRO A 167 39.42 35.26 -24.97
N GLU A 168 38.66 36.36 -25.01
CA GLU A 168 39.00 37.51 -24.16
C GLU A 168 38.67 37.17 -22.71
N LEU A 169 39.50 37.65 -21.78
CA LEU A 169 39.15 37.62 -20.37
C LEU A 169 38.03 38.64 -20.17
N HIS A 170 36.98 38.27 -19.45
CA HIS A 170 35.97 39.23 -19.06
C HIS A 170 36.58 40.33 -18.19
N ASP A 171 36.20 41.58 -18.41
CA ASP A 171 36.71 42.72 -17.65
C ASP A 171 36.28 42.67 -16.18
N GLU A 172 35.18 41.98 -15.90
CA GLU A 172 34.61 41.82 -14.56
C GLU A 172 34.68 40.37 -14.11
N ALA A 173 35.06 40.16 -12.84
CA ALA A 173 35.01 38.84 -12.22
C ALA A 173 33.55 38.41 -12.02
N PRO A 174 33.21 37.11 -12.18
CA PRO A 174 31.87 36.61 -11.88
C PRO A 174 31.46 37.00 -10.45
N VAL A 175 30.24 37.50 -10.30
CA VAL A 175 29.70 37.96 -9.02
C VAL A 175 28.80 36.87 -8.44
N LEU A 176 28.92 36.65 -7.13
CA LEU A 176 28.15 35.64 -6.42
C LEU A 176 26.64 35.98 -6.51
N PRO A 177 25.77 35.03 -6.92
CA PRO A 177 24.37 35.31 -7.20
C PRO A 177 23.53 35.73 -5.98
N PHE A 178 23.95 35.39 -4.76
CA PHE A 178 23.23 35.69 -3.51
C PHE A 178 24.06 36.56 -2.55
N PRO A 179 23.79 37.87 -2.43
CA PRO A 179 24.52 38.73 -1.51
C PRO A 179 24.23 38.38 -0.04
N GLY A 180 25.28 38.29 0.79
CA GLY A 180 25.16 38.14 2.24
C GLY A 180 25.32 36.72 2.79
N ILE A 181 25.90 35.80 2.02
CA ILE A 181 26.49 34.54 2.50
C ILE A 181 28.00 34.73 2.68
#